data_AF-A0A1Y1R1S6-F1
#
_entry.id   AF-A0A1Y1R1S6-F1
#
_cell.length_a   1.000
_cell.length_b   1.000
_cell.length_c   1.000
_cell.angle_alpha   90.00
_cell.angle_beta   90.00
_cell.angle_gamma   90.00
#
_symmetry.space_group_name_H-M   'P 1'
#
loop_
_entity.id
_entity.type
_entity.pdbx_description
1 polymer ?
#
loop_
_entity_poly.entity_id
_entity_poly.type
_entity_poly.pdbx_seq_one_letter_code
_entity_poly.pdbx_strand_id
1 'polypeptide(L)'
;MTMDGINSPRRIPSQTPVQEKPQSSQPEPQTGSTEKPASKSAWANTESWFEATLGRKKGGVRQAGQLLEIIRSATLVAGSLTGKVPAIAGKALDDISLGNVSSDTRPEALLQSTATKAEPDSPLPPSTPRKPATPTTEALSQLLDNAEKTLSTLDKKTATLTRVVKQLQGEYDRLTTPKPQWWDPFQGARLEAADRYQADSVVKPKLEKAQKLLADHNRSARAEKKATIRQIQRDLTHGMEATALNLNADTFSRELAGKYKQATLNVWNRVSDLLNGLGGQANKPLEAAFANLYDKYEALDEAGITSDESSGVADEDGDKRGWMHQTRKEVFGEKGPTHEAVHQGMIGDCFFLGQLAGVAQEDPDLIRSGIRERTHPVTGDTIPNQFEVRFFEQDEAGKVVEVWVSVDALNILDKNGEPMFADTPDMDRDGREEIWVQLYEKAYAAYRSDTKELVDGLLEIDQGGGGHEAYFSLTGKTATPKDVTRLSDAELVATLAKTNPNPPHGQPVMIGSKGRSDRQEIAQGIPGNHAFQVLQVRMEQDSGEYKVMIRNPWGHTEPGQPANQGDGIFEISLDEFRELFFVVIDPDKPIQT
;
A
#
# COMPACT_ATOMS: atom_id res chain seq x y z
N MET A 1 -68.86 -34.93 39.30
CA MET A 1 -69.35 -33.58 38.97
C MET A 1 -69.06 -33.35 37.49
N THR A 2 -70.12 -33.33 36.68
CA THR A 2 -70.16 -33.23 35.21
C THR A 2 -70.75 -31.89 34.80
N MET A 3 -70.29 -31.34 33.66
CA MET A 3 -70.99 -30.53 32.62
C MET A 3 -69.88 -29.77 31.83
N ASP A 4 -69.59 -30.02 30.55
CA ASP A 4 -70.32 -29.89 29.27
C ASP A 4 -70.69 -28.45 28.82
N GLY A 5 -70.29 -28.10 27.59
CA GLY A 5 -70.68 -26.86 26.90
C GLY A 5 -70.04 -26.67 25.50
N ILE A 6 -70.69 -27.22 24.48
CA ILE A 6 -70.40 -27.14 23.02
C ILE A 6 -71.06 -25.90 22.40
N ASN A 7 -70.45 -25.27 21.36
CA ASN A 7 -71.20 -24.77 20.19
C ASN A 7 -70.34 -24.45 18.95
N SER A 8 -70.83 -24.90 17.78
CA SER A 8 -70.31 -24.69 16.42
C SER A 8 -71.27 -23.77 15.60
N PRO A 9 -71.31 -23.75 14.24
CA PRO A 9 -70.76 -22.68 13.38
C PRO A 9 -71.82 -21.95 12.50
N ARG A 10 -71.41 -20.89 11.77
CA ARG A 10 -72.22 -20.21 10.72
C ARG A 10 -71.52 -20.18 9.35
N ARG A 11 -72.34 -20.13 8.29
CA ARG A 11 -72.06 -20.47 6.88
C ARG A 11 -72.57 -19.34 5.94
N ILE A 12 -71.86 -19.15 4.79
CA ILE A 12 -72.20 -18.60 3.43
C ILE A 12 -72.62 -17.11 3.27
N PRO A 13 -72.51 -16.41 2.08
CA PRO A 13 -72.26 -16.89 0.71
C PRO A 13 -71.31 -16.11 -0.26
N SER A 14 -71.09 -16.74 -1.42
CA SER A 14 -70.36 -16.34 -2.64
C SER A 14 -71.14 -15.42 -3.60
N GLN A 15 -70.44 -14.56 -4.38
CA GLN A 15 -70.66 -14.32 -5.84
C GLN A 15 -69.63 -13.32 -6.46
N THR A 16 -69.25 -13.60 -7.71
CA THR A 16 -68.28 -12.94 -8.65
C THR A 16 -68.89 -11.67 -9.33
N PRO A 17 -68.16 -10.83 -10.12
CA PRO A 17 -67.71 -11.18 -11.49
C PRO A 17 -66.41 -10.54 -12.04
N VAL A 18 -65.92 -11.16 -13.11
CA VAL A 18 -64.76 -10.84 -13.97
C VAL A 18 -65.16 -9.86 -15.09
N GLN A 19 -64.28 -8.93 -15.47
CA GLN A 19 -64.42 -8.04 -16.63
C GLN A 19 -63.47 -8.43 -17.77
N GLU A 20 -63.99 -8.35 -19.01
CA GLU A 20 -63.37 -8.68 -20.30
C GLU A 20 -63.09 -7.44 -21.17
N LYS A 21 -62.15 -7.63 -22.15
CA LYS A 21 -61.97 -6.98 -23.49
C LYS A 21 -61.17 -5.66 -23.63
N PRO A 22 -60.66 -5.30 -24.85
CA PRO A 22 -60.68 -6.00 -26.16
C PRO A 22 -59.34 -6.04 -26.98
N GLN A 23 -59.35 -6.88 -28.03
CA GLN A 23 -58.39 -6.92 -29.17
C GLN A 23 -58.58 -5.76 -30.17
N SER A 24 -57.52 -5.39 -30.91
CA SER A 24 -57.61 -4.60 -32.16
C SER A 24 -56.41 -4.86 -33.11
N SER A 25 -56.77 -5.36 -34.30
CA SER A 25 -56.16 -5.44 -35.66
C SER A 25 -54.70 -5.05 -35.97
N GLN A 26 -54.04 -5.94 -36.73
CA GLN A 26 -52.95 -5.64 -37.69
C GLN A 26 -53.50 -5.33 -39.10
N PRO A 27 -52.69 -4.68 -39.97
CA PRO A 27 -52.77 -4.91 -41.42
C PRO A 27 -51.44 -5.40 -42.04
N GLU A 28 -51.59 -6.23 -43.08
CA GLU A 28 -50.56 -6.81 -43.96
C GLU A 28 -49.81 -5.77 -44.83
N PRO A 29 -48.58 -6.09 -45.33
CA PRO A 29 -47.89 -5.25 -46.30
C PRO A 29 -48.05 -5.75 -47.75
N GLN A 30 -48.26 -4.80 -48.67
CA GLN A 30 -48.24 -5.04 -50.11
C GLN A 30 -46.82 -5.03 -50.69
N THR A 31 -46.64 -5.90 -51.68
CA THR A 31 -45.47 -6.13 -52.54
C THR A 31 -45.35 -5.11 -53.68
N GLY A 32 -44.13 -4.81 -54.16
CA GLY A 32 -43.95 -4.24 -55.51
C GLY A 32 -42.62 -3.54 -55.79
N SER A 33 -41.80 -4.16 -56.64
CA SER A 33 -40.48 -3.74 -57.15
C SER A 33 -40.50 -2.66 -58.24
N THR A 34 -39.39 -1.92 -58.42
CA THR A 34 -38.72 -1.68 -59.74
C THR A 34 -37.29 -1.11 -59.56
N GLU A 35 -36.44 -1.34 -60.58
CA GLU A 35 -34.97 -1.31 -60.58
C GLU A 35 -34.30 0.03 -61.02
N LYS A 36 -33.14 0.35 -60.39
CA LYS A 36 -31.84 0.95 -60.87
C LYS A 36 -31.78 2.31 -61.64
N PRO A 37 -30.63 3.05 -61.73
CA PRO A 37 -29.24 2.74 -61.31
C PRO A 37 -28.44 3.84 -60.52
N ALA A 38 -27.38 3.37 -59.85
CA ALA A 38 -26.06 3.99 -59.58
C ALA A 38 -25.86 5.38 -58.91
N SER A 39 -25.04 5.32 -57.83
CA SER A 39 -23.95 6.22 -57.45
C SER A 39 -24.21 7.39 -56.46
N LYS A 40 -23.30 7.47 -55.47
CA LYS A 40 -23.05 8.59 -54.53
C LYS A 40 -24.19 9.02 -53.58
N SER A 41 -24.56 8.20 -52.60
CA SER A 41 -25.22 8.73 -51.38
C SER A 41 -25.14 7.87 -50.10
N ALA A 42 -24.25 6.88 -50.03
CA ALA A 42 -24.17 5.97 -48.88
C ALA A 42 -23.65 6.57 -47.56
N TRP A 43 -23.28 7.87 -47.52
CA TRP A 43 -22.84 8.54 -46.28
C TRP A 43 -23.91 9.45 -45.65
N ALA A 44 -24.93 9.90 -46.40
CA ALA A 44 -25.95 10.80 -45.87
C ALA A 44 -27.09 10.08 -45.11
N ASN A 45 -27.31 8.79 -45.40
CA ASN A 45 -28.37 8.01 -44.75
C ASN A 45 -27.97 7.40 -43.40
N THR A 46 -26.68 7.31 -43.09
CA THR A 46 -26.21 6.79 -41.79
C THR A 46 -26.35 7.86 -40.71
N GLU A 47 -26.17 9.13 -41.05
CA GLU A 47 -26.25 10.27 -40.12
C GLU A 47 -27.72 10.58 -39.74
N SER A 48 -28.63 10.54 -40.71
CA SER A 48 -30.08 10.72 -40.46
C SER A 48 -30.71 9.57 -39.65
N TRP A 49 -30.25 8.33 -39.85
CA TRP A 49 -30.68 7.20 -39.03
C TRP A 49 -30.10 7.24 -37.61
N PHE A 50 -28.86 7.72 -37.44
CA PHE A 50 -28.22 7.89 -36.13
C PHE A 50 -28.90 8.97 -35.28
N GLU A 51 -29.21 10.11 -35.88
CA GLU A 51 -29.93 11.23 -35.23
C GLU A 51 -31.35 10.83 -34.81
N ALA A 52 -32.09 10.12 -35.68
CA ALA A 52 -33.47 9.69 -35.40
C ALA A 52 -33.57 8.61 -34.31
N THR A 53 -32.56 7.76 -34.16
CA THR A 53 -32.58 6.63 -33.20
C THR A 53 -32.07 7.04 -31.82
N LEU A 54 -31.17 8.02 -31.72
CA LEU A 54 -30.62 8.51 -30.45
C LEU A 54 -31.32 9.76 -29.89
N GLY A 55 -32.13 10.45 -30.69
CA GLY A 55 -32.90 11.63 -30.28
C GLY A 55 -34.00 11.41 -29.22
N ARG A 56 -34.19 10.20 -28.67
CA ARG A 56 -35.22 9.92 -27.64
C ARG A 56 -34.69 9.61 -26.24
N LYS A 57 -33.38 9.60 -25.98
CA LYS A 57 -32.86 9.47 -24.60
C LYS A 57 -31.74 10.47 -24.33
N LYS A 58 -31.94 11.29 -23.29
CA LYS A 58 -31.07 12.40 -22.83
C LYS A 58 -29.59 12.04 -22.51
N GLY A 59 -29.15 10.79 -22.72
CA GLY A 59 -27.78 10.33 -22.45
C GLY A 59 -26.86 10.20 -23.67
N GLY A 60 -27.37 10.14 -24.90
CA GLY A 60 -26.57 9.81 -26.09
C GLY A 60 -25.61 10.91 -26.57
N VAL A 61 -25.99 12.19 -26.39
CA VAL A 61 -25.22 13.35 -26.90
C VAL A 61 -23.88 13.53 -26.16
N ARG A 62 -23.81 13.16 -24.87
CA ARG A 62 -22.55 13.22 -24.10
C ARG A 62 -21.55 12.14 -24.52
N GLN A 63 -22.02 10.94 -24.86
CA GLN A 63 -21.15 9.82 -25.24
C GLN A 63 -20.59 9.98 -26.65
N ALA A 64 -21.37 10.53 -27.58
CA ALA A 64 -20.89 10.88 -28.92
C ALA A 64 -19.82 11.99 -28.90
N GLY A 65 -19.99 13.00 -28.04
CA GLY A 65 -19.00 14.06 -27.83
C GLY A 65 -17.68 13.56 -27.22
N GLN A 66 -17.76 12.62 -26.26
CA GLN A 66 -16.57 11.98 -25.67
C GLN A 66 -15.81 11.11 -26.67
N LEU A 67 -16.52 10.39 -27.55
CA LEU A 67 -15.89 9.56 -28.57
C LEU A 67 -15.18 10.40 -29.65
N LEU A 68 -15.75 11.56 -30.03
CA LEU A 68 -15.13 12.51 -30.96
C LEU A 68 -13.87 13.19 -30.38
N GLU A 69 -13.86 13.49 -29.07
CA GLU A 69 -12.67 14.01 -28.37
C GLU A 69 -11.55 12.95 -28.25
N ILE A 70 -11.91 11.68 -28.03
CA ILE A 70 -10.95 10.57 -28.01
C ILE A 70 -10.33 10.35 -29.40
N ILE A 71 -11.13 10.45 -30.48
CA ILE A 71 -10.63 10.32 -31.86
C ILE A 71 -9.72 11.51 -32.24
N ARG A 72 -10.07 12.74 -31.82
CA ARG A 72 -9.20 13.93 -31.98
C ARG A 72 -7.88 13.78 -31.22
N SER A 73 -7.93 13.30 -29.98
CA SER A 73 -6.75 13.05 -29.15
C SER A 73 -5.85 11.96 -29.73
N ALA A 74 -6.41 10.88 -30.26
CA ALA A 74 -5.66 9.81 -30.93
C ALA A 74 -5.01 10.28 -32.25
N THR A 75 -5.64 11.21 -32.96
CA THR A 75 -5.11 11.79 -34.21
C THR A 75 -3.98 12.80 -33.92
N LEU A 76 -4.08 13.55 -32.82
CA LEU A 76 -3.00 14.43 -32.31
C LEU A 76 -1.75 13.65 -31.87
N VAL A 77 -1.93 12.48 -31.25
CA VAL A 77 -0.83 11.59 -30.87
C VAL A 77 -0.21 10.87 -32.08
N ALA A 78 -1.00 10.55 -33.11
CA ALA A 78 -0.48 9.99 -34.35
C ALA A 78 0.30 11.03 -35.18
N GLY A 79 -0.10 12.31 -35.13
CA GLY A 79 0.58 13.41 -35.79
C GLY A 79 1.90 13.83 -35.12
N SER A 80 2.10 13.56 -33.82
CA SER A 80 3.36 13.84 -33.12
C SER A 80 4.43 12.75 -33.32
N LEU A 81 4.08 11.61 -33.92
CA LEU A 81 4.98 10.49 -34.19
C LEU A 81 5.76 10.59 -35.51
N THR A 82 5.52 11.61 -36.35
CA THR A 82 6.23 11.82 -37.62
C THR A 82 7.13 13.07 -37.65
N GLY A 83 7.33 13.74 -36.52
CA GLY A 83 8.21 14.90 -36.36
C GLY A 83 9.53 14.55 -35.68
N LYS A 84 10.64 14.88 -36.36
CA LYS A 84 12.04 14.71 -35.94
C LYS A 84 12.30 15.11 -34.47
N VAL A 85 12.84 14.18 -33.69
CA VAL A 85 13.64 14.47 -32.48
C VAL A 85 15.09 14.65 -32.97
N PRO A 86 15.68 15.85 -32.82
CA PRO A 86 16.78 15.96 -31.85
C PRO A 86 16.81 17.31 -31.12
N ALA A 87 17.58 17.34 -30.02
CA ALA A 87 18.07 18.53 -29.28
C ALA A 87 17.26 19.02 -28.06
N ILE A 88 17.21 18.21 -26.98
CA ILE A 88 17.26 18.73 -25.61
C ILE A 88 18.11 17.78 -24.75
N ALA A 89 19.41 17.71 -25.04
CA ALA A 89 20.42 17.07 -24.17
C ALA A 89 21.86 17.56 -24.43
N GLY A 90 22.03 18.69 -25.14
CA GLY A 90 23.36 19.17 -25.55
C GLY A 90 23.83 20.47 -24.90
N LYS A 91 22.98 21.22 -24.19
CA LYS A 91 23.31 22.61 -23.80
C LYS A 91 23.86 22.81 -22.39
N ALA A 92 24.14 21.73 -21.65
CA ALA A 92 24.74 21.80 -20.31
C ALA A 92 26.18 21.26 -20.26
N LEU A 93 26.72 20.80 -21.38
CA LEU A 93 28.06 20.21 -21.47
C LEU A 93 29.07 21.04 -22.30
N ASP A 94 28.61 22.07 -23.01
CA ASP A 94 29.50 22.90 -23.85
C ASP A 94 30.18 24.06 -23.09
N ASP A 95 29.76 24.37 -21.84
CA ASP A 95 30.38 25.44 -21.04
C ASP A 95 31.51 24.96 -20.11
N ILE A 96 31.90 23.68 -20.19
CA ILE A 96 33.04 23.12 -19.43
C ILE A 96 33.94 22.27 -20.34
N SER A 97 34.77 22.93 -21.16
CA SER A 97 36.19 22.60 -21.43
C SER A 97 36.63 23.06 -22.82
N LEU A 98 37.80 23.72 -22.86
CA LEU A 98 38.41 24.41 -24.00
C LEU A 98 38.94 23.46 -25.10
N GLY A 99 38.74 23.89 -26.36
CA GLY A 99 39.72 23.89 -27.47
C GLY A 99 40.36 22.59 -27.97
N ASN A 100 39.98 22.11 -29.17
CA ASN A 100 40.72 22.36 -30.43
C ASN A 100 40.34 21.39 -31.58
N VAL A 101 40.08 22.00 -32.76
CA VAL A 101 40.43 21.64 -34.16
C VAL A 101 40.22 20.18 -34.69
N SER A 102 39.38 20.01 -35.73
CA SER A 102 39.81 19.71 -37.14
C SER A 102 38.68 19.23 -38.10
N SER A 103 38.86 19.54 -39.40
CA SER A 103 38.20 19.08 -40.65
C SER A 103 36.81 19.65 -40.97
N ASP A 104 36.47 20.17 -42.15
CA ASP A 104 37.12 20.30 -43.45
C ASP A 104 36.28 21.28 -44.33
N THR A 105 36.89 22.18 -45.10
CA THR A 105 36.45 22.65 -46.46
C THR A 105 37.39 23.74 -47.01
N ARG A 106 37.96 23.48 -48.19
CA ARG A 106 38.68 24.40 -49.11
C ARG A 106 37.72 24.91 -50.22
N PRO A 107 38.08 25.83 -51.15
CA PRO A 107 39.36 26.53 -51.39
C PRO A 107 39.28 28.07 -51.63
N GLU A 108 40.46 28.69 -51.74
CA GLU A 108 40.81 29.91 -52.50
C GLU A 108 40.22 31.29 -52.12
N ALA A 109 41.06 32.18 -51.54
CA ALA A 109 41.64 33.35 -52.23
C ALA A 109 42.15 34.44 -51.24
N LEU A 110 43.25 35.11 -51.63
CA LEU A 110 43.81 36.41 -51.18
C LEU A 110 44.50 36.45 -49.78
N LEU A 111 45.83 36.38 -49.70
CA LEU A 111 46.86 37.43 -49.89
C LEU A 111 47.06 38.39 -48.69
N GLN A 112 48.26 38.22 -48.09
CA GLN A 112 49.19 39.23 -47.57
C GLN A 112 49.03 39.87 -46.18
N SER A 113 50.19 39.84 -45.49
CA SER A 113 50.71 40.79 -44.49
C SER A 113 50.22 40.57 -43.06
N THR A 114 51.03 40.61 -42.00
CA THR A 114 52.41 41.03 -41.77
C THR A 114 53.02 40.20 -40.64
N ALA A 115 54.31 39.88 -40.78
CA ALA A 115 55.13 39.31 -39.72
C ALA A 115 55.55 40.41 -38.74
N THR A 116 55.47 40.13 -37.43
CA THR A 116 56.35 40.77 -36.44
C THR A 116 56.93 39.74 -35.48
N LYS A 117 58.21 39.95 -35.24
CA LYS A 117 59.22 39.21 -34.48
C LYS A 117 58.88 39.20 -32.98
N ALA A 118 59.01 38.06 -32.31
CA ALA A 118 59.16 37.98 -30.85
C ALA A 118 60.27 36.98 -30.49
N GLU A 119 61.15 37.41 -29.59
CA GLU A 119 62.31 36.70 -29.03
C GLU A 119 61.92 35.55 -28.08
N PRO A 120 62.85 34.60 -27.79
CA PRO A 120 62.58 33.43 -26.97
C PRO A 120 62.84 33.67 -25.48
N ASP A 121 62.35 32.72 -24.67
CA ASP A 121 62.67 32.42 -23.27
C ASP A 121 61.88 33.14 -22.16
N SER A 122 60.78 32.51 -21.77
CA SER A 122 60.38 32.40 -20.36
C SER A 122 59.71 31.03 -20.14
N PRO A 123 60.11 30.24 -19.12
CA PRO A 123 59.49 28.95 -18.84
C PRO A 123 58.06 29.19 -18.33
N LEU A 124 57.10 28.50 -18.95
CA LEU A 124 55.72 28.45 -18.47
C LEU A 124 55.71 27.88 -17.04
N PRO A 125 54.97 28.48 -16.09
CA PRO A 125 54.80 27.91 -14.76
C PRO A 125 54.10 26.55 -14.88
N PRO A 126 54.41 25.58 -14.01
CA PRO A 126 53.75 24.28 -14.03
C PRO A 126 52.24 24.48 -13.86
N SER A 127 51.46 23.93 -14.78
CA SER A 127 50.00 23.91 -14.68
C SER A 127 49.63 23.14 -13.42
N THR A 128 49.21 23.84 -12.37
CA THR A 128 48.57 23.22 -11.20
C THR A 128 47.37 22.42 -11.68
N PRO A 129 47.25 21.12 -11.34
CA PRO A 129 46.07 20.35 -11.69
C PRO A 129 44.84 21.04 -11.10
N ARG A 130 43.88 21.43 -11.95
CA ARG A 130 42.60 21.98 -11.48
C ARG A 130 41.92 20.91 -10.64
N LYS A 131 41.71 21.21 -9.35
CA LYS A 131 40.93 20.39 -8.44
C LYS A 131 39.52 20.23 -9.04
N PRO A 132 38.99 19.02 -9.23
CA PRO A 132 37.63 18.84 -9.75
C PRO A 132 36.65 19.55 -8.82
N ALA A 133 35.67 20.25 -9.39
CA ALA A 133 34.64 20.92 -8.61
C ALA A 133 33.83 19.86 -7.85
N THR A 134 33.80 19.96 -6.53
CA THR A 134 32.96 19.09 -5.69
C THR A 134 31.49 19.37 -6.02
N PRO A 135 30.67 18.35 -6.34
CA PRO A 135 29.25 18.56 -6.53
C PRO A 135 28.63 19.12 -5.25
N THR A 136 27.84 20.19 -5.38
CA THR A 136 27.11 20.79 -4.26
C THR A 136 25.91 19.91 -3.86
N THR A 137 25.41 20.07 -2.63
CA THR A 137 24.15 19.44 -2.17
C THR A 137 22.99 19.76 -3.12
N GLU A 138 22.95 20.98 -3.65
CA GLU A 138 22.00 21.43 -4.68
C GLU A 138 22.06 20.55 -5.94
N ALA A 139 23.27 20.23 -6.41
CA ALA A 139 23.47 19.43 -7.62
C ALA A 139 23.01 17.97 -7.43
N LEU A 140 23.25 17.40 -6.24
CA LEU A 140 22.78 16.06 -5.89
C LEU A 140 21.25 16.01 -5.76
N SER A 141 20.64 17.02 -5.12
CA SER A 141 19.17 17.13 -5.03
C SER A 141 18.54 17.22 -6.41
N GLN A 142 19.09 18.09 -7.27
CA GLN A 142 18.59 18.27 -8.63
C GLN A 142 18.69 16.99 -9.47
N LEU A 143 19.72 16.18 -9.24
CA LEU A 143 19.92 14.89 -9.90
C LEU A 143 18.87 13.86 -9.47
N LEU A 144 18.55 13.79 -8.18
CA LEU A 144 17.49 12.93 -7.65
C LEU A 144 16.11 13.34 -8.17
N ASP A 145 15.80 14.64 -8.17
CA ASP A 145 14.52 15.13 -8.67
C ASP A 145 14.32 14.82 -10.16
N ASN A 146 15.40 14.91 -10.95
CA ASN A 146 15.38 14.51 -12.35
C ASN A 146 15.15 12.99 -12.53
N ALA A 147 15.76 12.18 -11.67
CA ALA A 147 15.57 10.74 -11.67
C ALA A 147 14.12 10.36 -11.31
N GLU A 148 13.58 10.91 -10.24
CA GLU A 148 12.19 10.69 -9.82
C GLU A 148 11.19 11.10 -10.89
N LYS A 149 11.41 12.25 -11.53
CA LYS A 149 10.58 12.69 -12.67
C LYS A 149 10.61 11.70 -13.83
N THR A 150 11.78 11.10 -14.10
CA THR A 150 11.96 10.09 -15.14
C THR A 150 11.21 8.81 -14.78
N LEU A 151 11.39 8.31 -13.56
CA LEU A 151 10.71 7.12 -13.06
C LEU A 151 9.19 7.29 -13.04
N SER A 152 8.70 8.42 -12.52
CA SER A 152 7.28 8.76 -12.50
C SER A 152 6.68 8.80 -13.91
N THR A 153 7.43 9.29 -14.90
CA THR A 153 6.99 9.31 -16.30
C THR A 153 6.86 7.91 -16.87
N LEU A 154 7.80 7.00 -16.54
CA LEU A 154 7.73 5.60 -16.96
C LEU A 154 6.53 4.89 -16.33
N ASP A 155 6.25 5.14 -15.06
CA ASP A 155 5.13 4.50 -14.34
C ASP A 155 3.77 4.99 -14.84
N LYS A 156 3.63 6.30 -15.12
CA LYS A 156 2.41 6.84 -15.76
C LYS A 156 2.14 6.22 -17.14
N LYS A 157 3.18 5.98 -17.94
CA LYS A 157 3.05 5.28 -19.23
C LYS A 157 2.63 3.83 -19.05
N THR A 158 3.24 3.11 -18.11
CA THR A 158 2.86 1.73 -17.77
C THR A 158 1.40 1.64 -17.34
N ALA A 159 0.96 2.52 -16.43
CA ALA A 159 -0.43 2.56 -15.95
C ALA A 159 -1.42 2.83 -17.10
N THR A 160 -1.07 3.73 -18.02
CA THR A 160 -1.89 4.05 -19.19
C THR A 160 -2.06 2.83 -20.11
N LEU A 161 -0.96 2.14 -20.43
CA LEU A 161 -1.00 0.94 -21.28
C LEU A 161 -1.77 -0.20 -20.61
N THR A 162 -1.60 -0.40 -19.29
CA THR A 162 -2.37 -1.39 -18.51
C THR A 162 -3.87 -1.10 -18.57
N ARG A 163 -4.29 0.16 -18.47
CA ARG A 163 -5.71 0.55 -18.58
C ARG A 163 -6.28 0.22 -19.96
N VAL A 164 -5.52 0.49 -21.03
CA VAL A 164 -5.92 0.15 -22.40
C VAL A 164 -6.08 -1.36 -22.58
N VAL A 165 -5.14 -2.16 -22.06
CA VAL A 165 -5.23 -3.63 -22.09
C VAL A 165 -6.47 -4.12 -21.33
N LYS A 166 -6.71 -3.63 -20.10
CA LYS A 166 -7.89 -4.00 -19.31
C LYS A 166 -9.20 -3.65 -20.01
N GLN A 167 -9.28 -2.48 -20.65
CA GLN A 167 -10.48 -2.06 -21.38
C GLN A 167 -10.75 -2.97 -22.59
N LEU A 168 -9.73 -3.27 -23.39
CA LEU A 168 -9.86 -4.16 -24.55
C LEU A 168 -10.19 -5.60 -24.14
N GLN A 169 -9.64 -6.08 -23.03
CA GLN A 169 -9.98 -7.39 -22.46
C GLN A 169 -11.46 -7.44 -22.06
N GLY A 170 -11.94 -6.44 -21.32
CA GLY A 170 -13.36 -6.38 -20.92
C GLY A 170 -14.31 -6.28 -22.12
N GLU A 171 -13.93 -5.59 -23.20
CA GLU A 171 -14.72 -5.55 -24.43
C GLU A 171 -14.75 -6.92 -25.14
N TYR A 172 -13.62 -7.62 -25.20
CA TYR A 172 -13.52 -8.96 -25.76
C TYR A 172 -14.36 -9.97 -24.96
N ASP A 173 -14.24 -9.96 -23.64
CA ASP A 173 -15.00 -10.83 -22.73
C ASP A 173 -16.51 -10.59 -22.90
N ARG A 174 -16.93 -9.33 -22.97
CA ARG A 174 -18.34 -8.97 -23.18
C ARG A 174 -18.89 -9.53 -24.50
N LEU A 175 -18.12 -9.47 -25.58
CA LEU A 175 -18.56 -9.94 -26.91
C LEU A 175 -18.51 -11.48 -27.04
N THR A 176 -17.70 -12.15 -26.23
CA THR A 176 -17.55 -13.62 -26.25
C THR A 176 -18.39 -14.34 -25.20
N THR A 177 -18.89 -13.62 -24.20
CA THR A 177 -19.80 -14.16 -23.18
C THR A 177 -21.09 -14.66 -23.83
N PRO A 178 -21.47 -15.94 -23.62
CA PRO A 178 -22.73 -16.49 -24.14
C PRO A 178 -23.93 -15.68 -23.66
N LYS A 179 -24.90 -15.41 -24.55
CA LYS A 179 -26.12 -14.71 -24.15
C LYS A 179 -27.09 -15.65 -23.44
N PRO A 180 -27.95 -15.14 -22.54
CA PRO A 180 -28.95 -15.97 -21.87
C PRO A 180 -29.91 -16.66 -22.85
N GLN A 181 -30.25 -17.94 -22.57
CA GLN A 181 -31.03 -18.82 -23.45
C GLN A 181 -32.51 -18.42 -23.71
N TRP A 182 -33.03 -17.35 -23.09
CA TRP A 182 -34.42 -16.92 -23.27
C TRP A 182 -34.65 -16.04 -24.51
N TRP A 183 -33.64 -15.84 -25.35
CA TRP A 183 -33.77 -15.12 -26.62
C TRP A 183 -34.30 -16.03 -27.73
N ASP A 184 -35.05 -15.45 -28.68
CA ASP A 184 -35.48 -16.15 -29.89
C ASP A 184 -34.28 -16.88 -30.52
N PRO A 185 -34.33 -18.21 -30.67
CA PRO A 185 -33.17 -19.02 -31.07
C PRO A 185 -32.61 -18.64 -32.45
N PHE A 186 -33.41 -18.06 -33.35
CA PHE A 186 -32.94 -17.63 -34.66
C PHE A 186 -32.30 -16.24 -34.66
N GLN A 187 -32.80 -15.32 -33.84
CA GLN A 187 -32.21 -13.98 -33.70
C GLN A 187 -30.96 -14.00 -32.81
N GLY A 188 -30.98 -14.83 -31.76
CA GLY A 188 -29.84 -15.05 -30.87
C GLY A 188 -28.60 -15.53 -31.62
N ALA A 189 -28.74 -16.59 -32.43
CA ALA A 189 -27.63 -17.15 -33.19
C ALA A 189 -26.97 -16.16 -34.17
N ARG A 190 -27.76 -15.30 -34.82
CA ARG A 190 -27.24 -14.26 -35.73
C ARG A 190 -26.47 -13.17 -34.98
N LEU A 191 -26.98 -12.72 -33.84
CA LEU A 191 -26.32 -11.70 -33.02
C LEU A 191 -25.07 -12.24 -32.34
N GLU A 192 -25.09 -13.50 -31.89
CA GLU A 192 -23.89 -14.17 -31.36
C GLU A 192 -22.81 -14.35 -32.43
N ALA A 193 -23.19 -14.70 -33.67
CA ALA A 193 -22.23 -14.79 -34.78
C ALA A 193 -21.61 -13.42 -35.11
N ALA A 194 -22.41 -12.35 -35.10
CA ALA A 194 -21.93 -10.99 -35.32
C ALA A 194 -21.00 -10.50 -34.18
N ASP A 195 -21.37 -10.75 -32.92
CA ASP A 195 -20.56 -10.38 -31.76
C ASP A 195 -19.24 -11.16 -31.73
N ARG A 196 -19.26 -12.46 -32.04
CA ARG A 196 -18.04 -13.27 -32.19
C ARG A 196 -17.16 -12.77 -33.33
N TYR A 197 -17.75 -12.44 -34.47
CA TYR A 197 -16.98 -11.85 -35.57
C TYR A 197 -16.32 -10.54 -35.13
N GLN A 198 -17.05 -9.65 -34.44
CA GLN A 198 -16.49 -8.40 -33.91
C GLN A 198 -15.39 -8.65 -32.87
N ALA A 199 -15.57 -9.63 -31.97
CA ALA A 199 -14.58 -10.01 -30.99
C ALA A 199 -13.28 -10.48 -31.67
N ASP A 200 -13.37 -11.44 -32.58
CA ASP A 200 -12.21 -12.11 -33.17
C ASP A 200 -11.52 -11.28 -34.25
N SER A 201 -12.28 -10.55 -35.08
CA SER A 201 -11.71 -9.82 -36.22
C SER A 201 -11.31 -8.38 -35.89
N VAL A 202 -11.88 -7.78 -34.83
CA VAL A 202 -11.65 -6.36 -34.51
C VAL A 202 -11.01 -6.17 -33.14
N VAL A 203 -11.58 -6.76 -32.08
CA VAL A 203 -11.13 -6.49 -30.71
C VAL A 203 -9.86 -7.28 -30.37
N LYS A 204 -9.82 -8.58 -30.71
CA LYS A 204 -8.68 -9.46 -30.43
C LYS A 204 -7.35 -8.98 -31.01
N PRO A 205 -7.24 -8.56 -32.30
CA PRO A 205 -5.98 -8.06 -32.83
C PRO A 205 -5.50 -6.76 -32.14
N LYS A 206 -6.44 -5.91 -31.68
CA LYS A 206 -6.12 -4.70 -30.91
C LYS A 206 -5.62 -5.05 -29.51
N LEU A 207 -6.26 -6.01 -28.86
CA LEU A 207 -5.86 -6.53 -27.54
C LEU A 207 -4.44 -7.12 -27.60
N GLU A 208 -4.17 -8.01 -28.56
CA GLU A 208 -2.84 -8.60 -28.77
C GLU A 208 -1.78 -7.53 -29.05
N LYS A 209 -2.10 -6.53 -29.88
CA LYS A 209 -1.19 -5.40 -30.14
C LYS A 209 -0.93 -4.57 -28.87
N ALA A 210 -1.96 -4.29 -28.07
CA ALA A 210 -1.83 -3.54 -26.82
C ALA A 210 -1.02 -4.31 -25.77
N GLN A 211 -1.24 -5.62 -25.63
CA GLN A 211 -0.46 -6.51 -24.77
C GLN A 211 1.01 -6.53 -25.19
N LYS A 212 1.30 -6.62 -26.51
CA LYS A 212 2.66 -6.54 -27.03
C LYS A 212 3.32 -5.20 -26.70
N LEU A 213 2.63 -4.08 -26.91
CA LEU A 213 3.12 -2.74 -26.58
C LEU A 213 3.41 -2.58 -25.07
N LEU A 214 2.55 -3.11 -24.21
CA LEU A 214 2.79 -3.12 -22.76
C LEU A 214 4.02 -3.95 -22.40
N ALA A 215 4.20 -5.13 -23.00
CA ALA A 215 5.38 -5.97 -22.79
C ALA A 215 6.67 -5.30 -23.27
N ASP A 216 6.65 -4.68 -24.46
CA ASP A 216 7.78 -3.91 -25.02
C ASP A 216 8.13 -2.70 -24.13
N HIS A 217 7.11 -1.93 -23.71
CA HIS A 217 7.28 -0.79 -22.79
C HIS A 217 7.85 -1.25 -21.44
N ASN A 218 7.33 -2.31 -20.85
CA ASN A 218 7.84 -2.83 -19.58
C ASN A 218 9.32 -3.27 -19.67
N ARG A 219 9.72 -3.89 -20.79
CA ARG A 219 11.14 -4.22 -21.03
C ARG A 219 12.00 -2.97 -21.15
N SER A 220 11.58 -2.00 -21.95
CA SER A 220 12.30 -0.73 -22.14
C SER A 220 12.39 0.07 -20.83
N ALA A 221 11.28 0.19 -20.11
CA ALA A 221 11.20 0.88 -18.84
C ALA A 221 12.13 0.23 -17.81
N ARG A 222 12.14 -1.11 -17.68
CA ARG A 222 13.10 -1.80 -16.80
C ARG A 222 14.56 -1.50 -17.16
N ALA A 223 14.90 -1.48 -18.45
CA ALA A 223 16.24 -1.15 -18.90
C ALA A 223 16.62 0.32 -18.57
N GLU A 224 15.70 1.26 -18.79
CA GLU A 224 15.87 2.68 -18.51
C GLU A 224 15.97 2.95 -16.99
N LYS A 225 15.08 2.38 -16.18
CA LYS A 225 15.16 2.44 -14.70
C LYS A 225 16.54 1.97 -14.22
N LYS A 226 17.00 0.82 -14.73
CA LYS A 226 18.32 0.25 -14.39
C LYS A 226 19.48 1.15 -14.82
N ALA A 227 19.38 1.81 -15.98
CA ALA A 227 20.41 2.73 -16.47
C ALA A 227 20.47 4.01 -15.62
N THR A 228 19.32 4.62 -15.34
CA THR A 228 19.18 5.80 -14.48
C THR A 228 19.74 5.54 -13.09
N ILE A 229 19.46 4.38 -12.51
CA ILE A 229 19.99 3.98 -11.21
C ILE A 229 21.50 3.83 -11.22
N ARG A 230 22.06 3.15 -12.23
CA ARG A 230 23.51 3.02 -12.35
C ARG A 230 24.19 4.39 -12.49
N GLN A 231 23.51 5.36 -13.11
CA GLN A 231 24.00 6.73 -13.19
C GLN A 231 23.97 7.39 -11.81
N ILE A 232 22.84 7.34 -11.10
CA ILE A 232 22.71 7.87 -9.73
C ILE A 232 23.75 7.25 -8.80
N GLN A 233 23.92 5.92 -8.82
CA GLN A 233 24.91 5.21 -8.01
C GLN A 233 26.33 5.72 -8.28
N ARG A 234 26.72 5.89 -9.56
CA ARG A 234 28.03 6.45 -9.91
C ARG A 234 28.20 7.87 -9.40
N ASP A 235 27.20 8.73 -9.62
CA ASP A 235 27.28 10.14 -9.27
C ASP A 235 27.29 10.35 -7.74
N LEU A 236 26.52 9.55 -7.01
CA LEU A 236 26.55 9.52 -5.54
C LEU A 236 27.87 8.99 -5.01
N THR A 237 28.39 7.89 -5.55
CA THR A 237 29.68 7.34 -5.13
C THR A 237 30.78 8.37 -5.32
N HIS A 238 30.87 9.00 -6.50
CA HIS A 238 31.86 10.06 -6.73
C HIS A 238 31.64 11.30 -5.85
N GLY A 239 30.38 11.69 -5.62
CA GLY A 239 30.05 12.81 -4.74
C GLY A 239 30.47 12.54 -3.30
N MET A 240 30.18 11.35 -2.78
CA MET A 240 30.55 10.91 -1.43
C MET A 240 32.06 10.78 -1.28
N GLU A 241 32.77 10.20 -2.25
CA GLU A 241 34.23 10.13 -2.26
C GLU A 241 34.87 11.53 -2.26
N ALA A 242 34.35 12.45 -3.07
CA ALA A 242 34.83 13.82 -3.13
C ALA A 242 34.59 14.57 -1.81
N THR A 243 33.46 14.35 -1.15
CA THR A 243 33.18 14.91 0.17
C THR A 243 34.04 14.29 1.25
N ALA A 244 34.17 12.96 1.27
CA ALA A 244 35.01 12.21 2.20
C ALA A 244 36.48 12.63 2.17
N LEU A 245 36.97 13.10 1.00
CA LEU A 245 38.29 13.70 0.83
C LEU A 245 38.40 15.14 1.33
N ASN A 246 37.30 15.91 1.33
CA ASN A 246 37.28 17.31 1.77
C ASN A 246 36.92 17.48 3.26
N LEU A 247 36.33 16.48 3.91
CA LEU A 247 36.03 16.45 5.36
C LEU A 247 37.31 16.39 6.24
N ASN A 248 38.49 16.22 5.65
CA ASN A 248 39.78 16.25 6.34
C ASN A 248 40.31 17.68 6.63
N ALA A 249 39.47 18.72 6.51
CA ALA A 249 39.86 20.11 6.78
C ALA A 249 39.19 20.60 8.08
N ASP A 250 40.00 21.19 8.97
CA ASP A 250 39.72 21.73 10.33
C ASP A 250 38.55 22.76 10.46
N THR A 251 37.64 22.85 9.49
CA THR A 251 36.63 23.92 9.39
C THR A 251 35.23 23.39 9.12
N PHE A 252 34.93 22.14 9.46
CA PHE A 252 33.57 21.62 9.38
C PHE A 252 32.80 21.97 10.66
N SER A 253 31.92 22.97 10.60
CA SER A 253 31.14 23.39 11.76
C SER A 253 30.07 22.35 12.12
N ARG A 254 29.71 22.26 13.40
CA ARG A 254 28.68 21.35 13.94
C ARG A 254 27.34 21.44 13.20
N GLU A 255 26.94 22.65 12.83
CA GLU A 255 25.70 22.90 12.09
C GLU A 255 25.75 22.34 10.67
N LEU A 256 26.90 22.44 9.99
CA LEU A 256 27.11 21.84 8.68
C LEU A 256 27.16 20.31 8.77
N ALA A 257 27.72 19.73 9.84
CA ALA A 257 27.73 18.29 10.05
C ALA A 257 26.34 17.69 10.23
N GLY A 258 25.48 18.31 11.04
CA GLY A 258 24.09 17.89 11.21
C GLY A 258 23.29 18.00 9.90
N LYS A 259 23.38 19.14 9.20
CA LYS A 259 22.71 19.33 7.90
C LYS A 259 23.22 18.36 6.84
N TYR A 260 24.51 18.05 6.85
CA TYR A 260 25.12 17.12 5.90
C TYR A 260 24.75 15.66 6.19
N LYS A 261 24.69 15.26 7.47
CA LYS A 261 24.17 13.95 7.90
C LYS A 261 22.74 13.75 7.44
N GLN A 262 21.87 14.73 7.72
CA GLN A 262 20.46 14.65 7.35
C GLN A 262 20.29 14.63 5.82
N ALA A 263 21.03 15.46 5.09
CA ALA A 263 21.00 15.43 3.63
C ALA A 263 21.47 14.08 3.07
N THR A 264 22.53 13.49 3.64
CA THR A 264 23.08 12.21 3.18
C THR A 264 22.16 11.03 3.54
N LEU A 265 21.55 11.05 4.73
CA LEU A 265 20.52 10.07 5.14
C LEU A 265 19.27 10.18 4.27
N ASN A 266 18.78 11.39 3.99
CA ASN A 266 17.63 11.60 3.12
C ASN A 266 17.91 11.12 1.69
N VAL A 267 19.11 11.36 1.18
CA VAL A 267 19.56 10.83 -0.11
C VAL A 267 19.67 9.32 -0.09
N TRP A 268 20.24 8.74 0.99
CA TRP A 268 20.38 7.29 1.14
C TRP A 268 19.03 6.59 1.20
N ASN A 269 18.10 7.06 2.03
CA ASN A 269 16.75 6.47 2.15
C ASN A 269 16.07 6.50 0.77
N ARG A 270 15.98 7.67 0.13
CA ARG A 270 15.39 7.81 -1.23
C ARG A 270 16.04 6.88 -2.26
N VAL A 271 17.36 6.65 -2.18
CA VAL A 271 18.09 5.77 -3.11
C VAL A 271 17.89 4.30 -2.76
N SER A 272 17.86 3.95 -1.48
CA SER A 272 17.59 2.62 -0.95
C SER A 272 16.19 2.17 -1.34
N ASP A 273 15.17 3.01 -1.15
CA ASP A 273 13.77 2.71 -1.48
C ASP A 273 13.61 2.47 -2.99
N LEU A 274 14.26 3.31 -3.79
CA LEU A 274 14.29 3.23 -5.25
C LEU A 274 15.03 1.99 -5.76
N LEU A 275 16.04 1.50 -5.01
CA LEU A 275 16.80 0.27 -5.31
C LEU A 275 16.06 -1.00 -4.86
N ASN A 276 15.40 -0.96 -3.70
CA ASN A 276 14.63 -2.07 -3.14
C ASN A 276 13.44 -2.43 -4.02
N GLY A 277 12.77 -1.44 -4.61
CA GLY A 277 11.71 -1.65 -5.60
C GLY A 277 12.14 -2.36 -6.90
N LEU A 278 13.44 -2.68 -7.08
CA LEU A 278 13.99 -3.25 -8.31
C LEU A 278 14.81 -4.54 -8.14
N GLY A 279 14.83 -5.14 -6.95
CA GLY A 279 15.43 -6.47 -6.72
C GLY A 279 16.95 -6.45 -6.42
N GLY A 280 17.33 -5.78 -5.34
CA GLY A 280 18.26 -6.26 -4.29
C GLY A 280 19.75 -6.60 -4.55
N GLN A 281 20.26 -6.78 -5.76
CA GLN A 281 21.62 -7.37 -5.93
C GLN A 281 22.75 -6.44 -6.42
N ALA A 282 22.54 -5.12 -6.55
CA ALA A 282 23.51 -4.21 -7.19
C ALA A 282 24.21 -3.19 -6.28
N ASN A 283 24.32 -3.43 -4.96
CA ASN A 283 24.59 -2.34 -4.00
C ASN A 283 25.97 -2.30 -3.32
N LYS A 284 26.84 -3.31 -3.49
CA LYS A 284 28.10 -3.41 -2.73
C LYS A 284 29.05 -2.18 -2.78
N PRO A 285 29.25 -1.50 -3.93
CA PRO A 285 30.12 -0.31 -3.96
C PRO A 285 29.52 0.89 -3.22
N LEU A 286 28.19 1.04 -3.27
CA LEU A 286 27.48 2.12 -2.58
C LEU A 286 27.43 1.87 -1.07
N GLU A 287 27.21 0.61 -0.67
CA GLU A 287 27.32 0.15 0.72
C GLU A 287 28.72 0.42 1.30
N ALA A 288 29.78 0.13 0.55
CA ALA A 288 31.15 0.40 0.98
C ALA A 288 31.47 1.90 1.11
N ALA A 289 30.98 2.73 0.18
CA ALA A 289 31.13 4.19 0.25
C ALA A 289 30.35 4.78 1.44
N PHE A 290 29.17 4.23 1.74
CA PHE A 290 28.35 4.63 2.89
C PHE A 290 28.97 4.20 4.22
N ALA A 291 29.46 2.96 4.32
CA ALA A 291 30.19 2.48 5.49
C ALA A 291 31.38 3.40 5.81
N ASN A 292 32.19 3.79 4.81
CA ASN A 292 33.30 4.73 5.02
C ASN A 292 32.85 6.11 5.53
N LEU A 293 31.71 6.61 5.03
CA LEU A 293 31.16 7.90 5.44
C LEU A 293 30.56 7.84 6.85
N TYR A 294 29.95 6.70 7.20
CA TYR A 294 29.40 6.40 8.52
C TYR A 294 30.50 6.24 9.56
N ASP A 295 31.57 5.48 9.29
CA ASP A 295 32.74 5.33 10.16
C ASP A 295 33.36 6.71 10.50
N LYS A 296 33.42 7.60 9.50
CA LYS A 296 33.89 8.98 9.71
C LYS A 296 32.92 9.83 10.53
N TYR A 297 31.62 9.57 10.42
CA TYR A 297 30.60 10.25 11.20
C TYR A 297 30.62 9.76 12.66
N GLU A 298 30.70 8.46 12.91
CA GLU A 298 30.85 7.91 14.27
C GLU A 298 32.11 8.45 14.94
N ALA A 299 33.23 8.54 14.22
CA ALA A 299 34.45 9.16 14.75
C ALA A 299 34.24 10.65 15.15
N LEU A 300 33.30 11.35 14.53
CA LEU A 300 32.92 12.73 14.92
C LEU A 300 31.93 12.73 16.09
N ASP A 301 31.02 11.76 16.17
CA ASP A 301 30.07 11.62 17.28
C ASP A 301 30.77 11.20 18.58
N GLU A 302 31.68 10.22 18.51
CA GLU A 302 32.57 9.82 19.61
C GLU A 302 33.46 10.96 20.10
N ALA A 303 33.80 11.90 19.21
CA ALA A 303 34.51 13.13 19.58
C ALA A 303 33.61 14.18 20.27
N GLY A 304 32.33 13.86 20.53
CA GLY A 304 31.37 14.72 21.23
C GLY A 304 30.85 15.88 20.37
N ILE A 305 30.89 15.74 19.04
CA ILE A 305 30.56 16.83 18.11
C ILE A 305 29.07 16.81 17.72
N THR A 306 28.35 15.68 17.87
CA THR A 306 26.98 15.54 17.32
C THR A 306 25.83 15.11 18.26
N SER A 307 26.08 14.75 19.52
CA SER A 307 25.00 14.34 20.43
C SER A 307 24.36 15.54 21.16
N ASP A 308 23.14 15.91 20.77
CA ASP A 308 22.20 16.69 21.59
C ASP A 308 21.14 15.70 22.12
N GLU A 309 21.27 15.28 23.38
CA GLU A 309 20.42 14.25 24.00
C GLU A 309 19.02 14.76 24.42
N SER A 310 18.56 15.96 24.02
CA SER A 310 17.32 16.50 24.61
C SER A 310 16.43 17.40 23.75
N SER A 311 16.42 17.32 22.42
CA SER A 311 15.54 18.21 21.65
C SER A 311 14.12 17.68 21.44
N GLY A 312 13.37 17.49 22.53
CA GLY A 312 11.93 17.70 22.55
C GLY A 312 11.62 19.21 22.49
N VAL A 313 12.17 19.91 21.50
CA VAL A 313 11.95 21.35 21.33
C VAL A 313 10.58 21.49 20.69
N ALA A 314 9.59 21.90 21.48
CA ALA A 314 8.36 22.46 20.95
C ALA A 314 8.73 23.54 19.92
N ASP A 315 8.06 23.57 18.78
CA ASP A 315 8.29 24.66 17.84
C ASP A 315 7.95 26.02 18.48
N GLU A 316 8.27 27.11 17.79
CA GLU A 316 8.03 28.47 18.30
C GLU A 316 6.53 28.74 18.62
N ASP A 317 5.62 27.90 18.15
CA ASP A 317 4.18 27.95 18.37
C ASP A 317 3.72 27.08 19.56
N GLY A 318 4.64 26.39 20.24
CA GLY A 318 4.33 25.47 21.35
C GLY A 318 3.77 24.12 20.88
N ASP A 319 3.89 23.80 19.59
CA ASP A 319 3.49 22.53 19.02
C ASP A 319 4.54 21.46 19.34
N LYS A 320 4.09 20.39 20.01
CA LYS A 320 4.94 19.26 20.38
C LYS A 320 4.98 18.17 19.31
N ARG A 321 4.43 18.40 18.11
CA ARG A 321 4.58 17.47 16.98
C ARG A 321 6.06 17.22 16.75
N GLY A 322 6.52 16.03 17.12
CA GLY A 322 7.93 15.68 17.08
C GLY A 322 8.12 14.17 17.19
N TRP A 323 9.24 13.71 16.67
CA TRP A 323 9.69 12.34 16.86
C TRP A 323 10.35 12.24 18.23
N MET A 324 9.82 11.40 19.12
CA MET A 324 10.47 11.17 20.40
C MET A 324 11.55 10.10 20.24
N HIS A 325 12.81 10.53 20.22
CA HIS A 325 13.94 9.63 20.39
C HIS A 325 14.05 9.26 21.87
N GLN A 326 13.51 8.11 22.25
CA GLN A 326 13.87 7.49 23.51
C GLN A 326 15.00 6.50 23.25
N THR A 327 16.19 6.77 23.79
CA THR A 327 17.24 5.75 23.90
C THR A 327 16.76 4.69 24.90
N ARG A 328 16.32 3.55 24.36
CA ARG A 328 15.67 2.48 25.14
C ARG A 328 16.67 1.37 25.41
N LYS A 329 16.75 0.93 26.67
CA LYS A 329 17.49 -0.29 27.06
C LYS A 329 16.57 -1.49 27.21
N GLU A 330 15.28 -1.26 27.50
CA GLU A 330 14.28 -2.32 27.70
C GLU A 330 13.11 -2.09 26.74
N VAL A 331 12.71 -3.15 26.03
CA VAL A 331 11.55 -3.16 25.12
C VAL A 331 10.27 -3.52 25.86
N PHE A 332 10.41 -4.35 26.90
CA PHE A 332 9.33 -4.92 27.68
C PHE A 332 9.31 -4.36 29.10
N GLY A 333 8.13 -4.24 29.68
CA GLY A 333 7.91 -3.90 31.08
C GLY A 333 8.30 -5.04 32.02
N GLU A 334 8.16 -4.82 33.34
CA GLU A 334 8.50 -5.82 34.36
C GLU A 334 7.69 -7.13 34.20
N LYS A 335 6.42 -7.01 33.78
CA LYS A 335 5.52 -8.15 33.57
C LYS A 335 5.81 -8.88 32.24
N GLY A 336 6.58 -8.29 31.34
CA GLY A 336 6.72 -8.75 29.96
C GLY A 336 5.46 -8.48 29.13
N PRO A 337 5.35 -9.09 27.94
CA PRO A 337 4.16 -8.97 27.10
C PRO A 337 2.93 -9.49 27.85
N THR A 338 1.93 -8.64 27.98
CA THR A 338 0.61 -8.98 28.52
C THR A 338 -0.46 -8.50 27.56
N HIS A 339 -1.67 -9.06 27.65
CA HIS A 339 -2.76 -8.59 26.81
C HIS A 339 -3.27 -7.21 27.25
N GLU A 340 -3.16 -6.90 28.54
CA GLU A 340 -3.50 -5.60 29.12
C GLU A 340 -2.62 -4.47 28.58
N ALA A 341 -1.37 -4.77 28.21
CA ALA A 341 -0.45 -3.80 27.62
C ALA A 341 -0.84 -3.36 26.20
N VAL A 342 -1.75 -4.06 25.52
CA VAL A 342 -2.10 -3.77 24.12
C VAL A 342 -3.27 -2.80 24.04
N HIS A 343 -3.00 -1.54 23.77
CA HIS A 343 -4.01 -0.54 23.47
C HIS A 343 -3.89 -0.05 22.03
N GLN A 344 -5.02 -0.02 21.33
CA GLN A 344 -5.10 0.49 19.97
C GLN A 344 -5.29 2.01 19.99
N GLY A 345 -4.51 2.69 19.13
CA GLY A 345 -4.63 4.13 18.89
C GLY A 345 -5.65 4.49 17.81
N MET A 346 -5.28 5.45 16.94
CA MET A 346 -6.22 6.06 16.00
C MET A 346 -6.38 5.32 14.65
N ILE A 347 -5.75 4.16 14.47
CA ILE A 347 -5.78 3.38 13.22
C ILE A 347 -6.79 2.23 13.32
N GLY A 348 -7.44 1.89 12.21
CA GLY A 348 -8.41 0.80 12.07
C GLY A 348 -7.84 -0.63 12.12
N ASP A 349 -6.74 -0.87 12.85
CA ASP A 349 -6.01 -2.14 12.88
C ASP A 349 -6.41 -3.07 14.05
N CYS A 350 -7.63 -2.88 14.59
CA CYS A 350 -8.19 -3.69 15.68
C CYS A 350 -8.02 -5.20 15.49
N PHE A 351 -8.08 -5.68 14.24
CA PHE A 351 -7.89 -7.09 13.89
C PHE A 351 -6.47 -7.58 14.15
N PHE A 352 -5.46 -6.72 14.06
CA PHE A 352 -4.08 -7.04 14.37
C PHE A 352 -3.86 -6.97 15.88
N LEU A 353 -4.19 -5.83 16.51
CA LEU A 353 -3.94 -5.61 17.94
C LEU A 353 -4.78 -6.53 18.83
N GLY A 354 -6.03 -6.81 18.47
CA GLY A 354 -6.84 -7.81 19.17
C GLY A 354 -6.24 -9.22 19.09
N GLN A 355 -5.61 -9.58 17.97
CA GLN A 355 -4.92 -10.86 17.84
C GLN A 355 -3.59 -10.88 18.60
N LEU A 356 -2.86 -9.76 18.58
CA LEU A 356 -1.60 -9.57 19.29
C LEU A 356 -1.80 -9.71 20.80
N ALA A 357 -2.83 -9.07 21.35
CA ALA A 357 -3.26 -9.24 22.75
C ALA A 357 -3.63 -10.70 23.04
N GLY A 358 -4.34 -11.34 22.10
CA GLY A 358 -4.54 -12.78 22.02
C GLY A 358 -3.28 -13.59 22.29
N VAL A 359 -2.30 -13.43 21.41
CA VAL A 359 -1.05 -14.18 21.43
C VAL A 359 -0.23 -13.86 22.69
N ALA A 360 -0.18 -12.59 23.13
CA ALA A 360 0.52 -12.20 24.34
C ALA A 360 -0.04 -12.88 25.61
N GLN A 361 -1.36 -13.08 25.67
CA GLN A 361 -1.97 -13.82 26.78
C GLN A 361 -1.60 -15.29 26.81
N GLU A 362 -1.54 -15.92 25.64
CA GLU A 362 -1.39 -17.38 25.52
C GLU A 362 0.07 -17.84 25.44
N ASP A 363 0.93 -17.05 24.78
CA ASP A 363 2.35 -17.33 24.59
C ASP A 363 3.16 -16.01 24.59
N PRO A 364 3.39 -15.40 25.77
CA PRO A 364 4.17 -14.18 25.89
C PRO A 364 5.64 -14.37 25.45
N ASP A 365 6.17 -15.59 25.50
CA ASP A 365 7.52 -15.89 25.05
C ASP A 365 7.63 -15.88 23.51
N LEU A 366 6.56 -16.22 22.78
CA LEU A 366 6.49 -16.04 21.33
C LEU A 366 6.61 -14.56 20.94
N ILE A 367 5.94 -13.68 21.70
CA ILE A 367 6.05 -12.22 21.51
C ILE A 367 7.46 -11.73 21.87
N ARG A 368 7.99 -12.17 23.02
CA ARG A 368 9.33 -11.78 23.48
C ARG A 368 10.42 -12.19 22.49
N SER A 369 10.39 -13.44 22.02
CA SER A 369 11.34 -13.97 21.05
C SER A 369 11.13 -13.45 19.63
N GLY A 370 9.98 -12.84 19.37
CA GLY A 370 9.66 -12.20 18.10
C GLY A 370 10.24 -10.80 17.93
N ILE A 371 10.88 -10.22 18.96
CA ILE A 371 11.60 -8.95 18.85
C ILE A 371 13.08 -9.18 19.16
N ARG A 372 13.96 -8.59 18.35
CA ARG A 372 15.39 -8.49 18.66
C ARG A 372 15.96 -7.13 18.30
N GLU A 373 17.04 -6.76 18.96
CA GLU A 373 17.85 -5.62 18.54
C GLU A 373 18.52 -5.92 17.20
N ARG A 374 18.56 -4.92 16.33
CA ARG A 374 19.27 -5.01 15.06
C ARG A 374 20.76 -4.85 15.30
N THR A 375 21.57 -5.68 14.65
CA THR A 375 23.03 -5.58 14.71
C THR A 375 23.60 -5.08 13.38
N HIS A 376 24.71 -4.35 13.45
CA HIS A 376 25.43 -3.90 12.28
C HIS A 376 26.07 -5.12 11.56
N PRO A 377 25.86 -5.31 10.25
CA PRO A 377 26.24 -6.55 9.56
C PRO A 377 27.75 -6.79 9.48
N VAL A 378 28.56 -5.74 9.70
CA VAL A 378 30.03 -5.84 9.64
C VAL A 378 30.64 -5.98 11.03
N THR A 379 30.19 -5.19 11.99
CA THR A 379 30.81 -5.15 13.32
C THR A 379 30.14 -6.11 14.31
N GLY A 380 28.88 -6.45 14.09
CA GLY A 380 28.06 -7.25 15.00
C GLY A 380 27.51 -6.47 16.20
N ASP A 381 27.80 -5.16 16.30
CA ASP A 381 27.32 -4.33 17.39
C ASP A 381 25.84 -4.02 17.23
N THR A 382 25.11 -3.95 18.35
CA THR A 382 23.73 -3.45 18.37
C THR A 382 23.67 -2.04 17.81
N ILE A 383 22.76 -1.79 16.88
CA ILE A 383 22.44 -0.45 16.40
C ILE A 383 21.41 0.15 17.36
N PRO A 384 21.72 1.26 18.06
CA PRO A 384 20.81 1.86 19.02
C PRO A 384 19.44 2.19 18.42
N ASN A 385 18.37 1.87 19.15
CA ASN A 385 16.97 2.14 18.77
C ASN A 385 16.52 1.51 17.44
N GLN A 386 17.20 0.48 16.97
CA GLN A 386 16.81 -0.30 15.79
C GLN A 386 16.49 -1.73 16.21
N PHE A 387 15.33 -2.20 15.79
CA PHE A 387 14.79 -3.50 16.15
C PHE A 387 14.41 -4.27 14.88
N GLU A 388 14.28 -5.57 15.03
CA GLU A 388 13.66 -6.45 14.04
C GLU A 388 12.52 -7.21 14.71
N VAL A 389 11.37 -7.24 14.05
CA VAL A 389 10.18 -7.96 14.50
C VAL A 389 9.90 -9.11 13.55
N ARG A 390 9.62 -10.30 14.10
CA ARG A 390 9.34 -11.51 13.35
C ARG A 390 7.86 -11.64 13.01
N PHE A 391 7.60 -11.95 11.75
CA PHE A 391 6.32 -12.46 11.25
C PHE A 391 6.52 -13.79 10.52
N PHE A 392 5.41 -14.39 10.13
CA PHE A 392 5.38 -15.62 9.34
C PHE A 392 4.60 -15.41 8.05
N GLU A 393 5.15 -15.96 6.96
CA GLU A 393 4.49 -15.98 5.65
C GLU A 393 4.58 -17.38 5.02
N GLN A 394 3.83 -17.60 3.94
CA GLN A 394 4.02 -18.80 3.10
C GLN A 394 4.87 -18.44 1.89
N ASP A 395 5.93 -19.20 1.65
CA ASP A 395 6.71 -19.08 0.42
C ASP A 395 5.92 -19.58 -0.81
N GLU A 396 6.51 -19.48 -2.00
CA GLU A 396 5.88 -19.93 -3.26
C GLU A 396 5.51 -21.43 -3.26
N ALA A 397 6.13 -22.24 -2.40
CA ALA A 397 5.85 -23.66 -2.24
C ALA A 397 4.80 -23.95 -1.15
N GLY A 398 4.25 -22.90 -0.51
CA GLY A 398 3.30 -23.02 0.60
C GLY A 398 3.96 -23.37 1.93
N LYS A 399 5.30 -23.31 2.04
CA LYS A 399 6.01 -23.58 3.30
C LYS A 399 5.99 -22.31 4.15
N VAL A 400 5.67 -22.48 5.43
CA VAL A 400 5.76 -21.38 6.41
C VAL A 400 7.23 -21.01 6.63
N VAL A 401 7.55 -19.74 6.47
CA VAL A 401 8.88 -19.16 6.68
C VAL A 401 8.78 -17.94 7.58
N GLU A 402 9.88 -17.62 8.27
CA GLU A 402 9.98 -16.42 9.09
C GLU A 402 10.43 -15.22 8.26
N VAL A 403 9.83 -14.06 8.52
CA VAL A 403 10.19 -12.77 7.95
C VAL A 403 10.56 -11.84 9.09
N TRP A 404 11.74 -11.24 9.04
CA TRP A 404 12.20 -10.27 10.02
C TRP A 404 12.11 -8.87 9.42
N VAL A 405 11.34 -7.99 10.04
CA VAL A 405 11.07 -6.63 9.56
C VAL A 405 11.77 -5.63 10.47
N SER A 406 12.68 -4.85 9.90
CA SER A 406 13.41 -3.83 10.65
C SER A 406 12.55 -2.59 10.89
N VAL A 407 12.55 -2.09 12.12
CA VAL A 407 11.88 -0.85 12.54
C VAL A 407 12.73 -0.11 13.56
N ASP A 408 12.57 1.21 13.62
CA ASP A 408 13.14 2.01 14.70
C ASP A 408 12.12 2.22 15.83
N ALA A 409 12.59 2.57 17.04
CA ALA A 409 11.75 2.85 18.21
C ALA A 409 11.14 4.27 18.25
N LEU A 410 11.11 5.01 17.13
CA LEU A 410 10.43 6.29 17.07
C LEU A 410 8.92 6.10 16.95
N ASN A 411 8.21 6.69 17.91
CA ASN A 411 6.77 6.82 17.87
C ASN A 411 6.35 8.12 17.15
N ILE A 412 5.24 8.05 16.43
CA ILE A 412 4.58 9.23 15.88
C ILE A 412 3.66 9.78 16.98
N LEU A 413 3.91 11.03 17.38
CA LEU A 413 3.16 11.70 18.42
C LEU A 413 2.12 12.66 17.86
N ASP A 414 1.02 12.80 18.58
CA ASP A 414 0.02 13.81 18.31
C ASP A 414 0.51 15.21 18.77
N LYS A 415 -0.33 16.22 18.59
CA LYS A 415 -0.03 17.61 19.04
C LYS A 415 0.19 17.76 20.54
N ASN A 416 -0.27 16.81 21.35
CA ASN A 416 -0.15 16.82 22.80
C ASN A 416 1.14 16.09 23.26
N GLY A 417 1.77 15.34 22.36
CA GLY A 417 2.93 14.51 22.64
C GLY A 417 2.56 13.06 23.00
N GLU A 418 1.32 12.65 22.77
CA GLU A 418 0.85 11.28 23.02
C GLU A 418 1.04 10.42 21.76
N PRO A 419 1.33 9.11 21.88
CA PRO A 419 1.38 8.21 20.75
C PRO A 419 0.09 8.26 19.91
N MET A 420 0.22 8.42 18.59
CA MET A 420 -0.94 8.43 17.67
C MET A 420 -1.49 7.03 17.38
N PHE A 421 -0.66 6.02 17.55
CA PHE A 421 -0.97 4.63 17.20
C PHE A 421 -1.06 3.79 18.46
N ALA A 422 -0.74 2.50 18.41
CA ALA A 422 -0.79 1.66 19.58
C ALA A 422 0.00 2.28 20.74
N ASP A 423 -0.49 2.08 21.96
CA ASP A 423 0.18 2.47 23.18
C ASP A 423 0.16 1.33 24.19
N THR A 424 0.89 1.54 25.29
CA THR A 424 0.84 0.65 26.45
C THR A 424 0.78 1.49 27.73
N PRO A 425 -0.10 1.13 28.68
CA PRO A 425 -0.18 1.82 29.96
C PRO A 425 0.94 1.38 30.92
N ASP A 426 1.62 0.26 30.64
CA ASP A 426 2.64 -0.31 31.50
C ASP A 426 3.99 0.40 31.29
N MET A 427 4.76 0.52 32.38
CA MET A 427 6.08 1.12 32.41
C MET A 427 7.17 0.05 32.57
N ASP A 428 8.34 0.29 32.00
CA ASP A 428 9.58 -0.43 32.22
C ASP A 428 10.15 -0.18 33.63
N ARG A 429 11.25 -0.86 33.96
CA ARG A 429 11.88 -0.78 35.29
C ARG A 429 12.44 0.60 35.61
N ASP A 430 12.71 1.40 34.59
CA ASP A 430 13.20 2.78 34.70
C ASP A 430 12.04 3.80 34.73
N GLY A 431 10.78 3.33 34.72
CA GLY A 431 9.59 4.17 34.73
C GLY A 431 9.28 4.80 33.37
N ARG A 432 9.79 4.22 32.28
CA ARG A 432 9.51 4.66 30.90
C ARG A 432 8.48 3.73 30.26
N GLU A 433 7.63 4.23 29.38
CA GLU A 433 6.57 3.45 28.73
C GLU A 433 7.11 2.19 28.05
N GLU A 434 6.47 1.03 28.18
CA GLU A 434 6.83 -0.15 27.37
C GLU A 434 6.67 0.16 25.85
N ILE A 435 7.40 -0.52 24.93
CA ILE A 435 7.32 -0.18 23.48
C ILE A 435 7.04 -1.33 22.53
N TRP A 436 6.90 -2.57 23.02
CA TRP A 436 6.80 -3.72 22.13
C TRP A 436 5.55 -3.69 21.25
N VAL A 437 4.44 -3.13 21.73
CA VAL A 437 3.19 -3.05 20.97
C VAL A 437 3.38 -2.15 19.76
N GLN A 438 4.00 -0.99 19.95
CA GLN A 438 4.34 -0.02 18.90
C GLN A 438 5.33 -0.62 17.90
N LEU A 439 6.33 -1.37 18.37
CA LEU A 439 7.26 -2.07 17.48
C LEU A 439 6.53 -3.09 16.61
N TYR A 440 5.62 -3.88 17.16
CA TYR A 440 4.83 -4.85 16.41
C TYR A 440 3.90 -4.19 15.39
N GLU A 441 3.16 -3.16 15.77
CA GLU A 441 2.26 -2.42 14.88
C GLU A 441 3.03 -1.77 13.73
N LYS A 442 4.12 -1.05 14.03
CA LYS A 442 4.99 -0.41 13.03
C LYS A 442 5.61 -1.44 12.08
N ALA A 443 6.07 -2.57 12.62
CA ALA A 443 6.65 -3.63 11.80
C ALA A 443 5.58 -4.34 10.96
N TYR A 444 4.36 -4.50 11.48
CA TYR A 444 3.25 -5.09 10.74
C TYR A 444 2.79 -4.19 9.60
N ALA A 445 2.71 -2.88 9.83
CA ALA A 445 2.49 -1.91 8.76
C ALA A 445 3.55 -2.03 7.64
N ALA A 446 4.83 -2.04 7.99
CA ALA A 446 5.91 -2.21 7.02
C ALA A 446 5.90 -3.59 6.33
N TYR A 447 5.52 -4.65 7.06
CA TYR A 447 5.36 -6.01 6.53
C TYR A 447 4.29 -6.05 5.44
N ARG A 448 3.12 -5.45 5.72
CA ARG A 448 1.95 -5.40 4.85
C ARG A 448 2.17 -4.55 3.60
N SER A 449 2.92 -3.45 3.74
CA SER A 449 3.21 -2.55 2.64
C SER A 449 3.93 -3.23 1.46
N ASP A 450 3.36 -3.10 0.26
CA ASP A 450 4.00 -3.48 -1.01
C ASP A 450 5.25 -2.63 -1.29
N THR A 451 5.25 -1.37 -0.85
CA THR A 451 6.36 -0.43 -1.04
C THR A 451 7.42 -0.55 0.04
N LYS A 452 7.10 -1.23 1.14
CA LYS A 452 7.87 -1.26 2.40
C LYS A 452 7.99 0.10 3.09
N GLU A 453 7.26 1.10 2.59
CA GLU A 453 7.10 2.38 3.26
C GLU A 453 6.12 2.26 4.43
N LEU A 454 6.52 2.77 5.59
CA LEU A 454 5.71 2.72 6.80
C LEU A 454 4.36 3.43 6.62
N VAL A 455 4.36 4.62 6.01
CA VAL A 455 3.13 5.41 5.83
C VAL A 455 2.11 4.66 4.95
N ASP A 456 2.57 4.05 3.86
CA ASP A 456 1.70 3.24 3.00
C ASP A 456 1.16 2.03 3.76
N GLY A 457 2.01 1.38 4.56
CA GLY A 457 1.63 0.27 5.41
C GLY A 457 0.57 0.63 6.45
N LEU A 458 0.73 1.77 7.12
CA LEU A 458 -0.22 2.28 8.11
C LEU A 458 -1.58 2.57 7.44
N LEU A 459 -1.57 3.16 6.24
CA LEU A 459 -2.79 3.39 5.45
C LEU A 459 -3.45 2.08 4.96
N GLU A 460 -2.67 1.02 4.76
CA GLU A 460 -3.20 -0.29 4.40
C GLU A 460 -3.90 -0.95 5.59
N ILE A 461 -3.26 -1.00 6.76
CA ILE A 461 -3.85 -1.64 7.94
C ILE A 461 -5.01 -0.82 8.52
N ASP A 462 -5.07 0.50 8.28
CA ASP A 462 -6.21 1.37 8.63
C ASP A 462 -7.51 0.99 7.89
N GLN A 463 -7.41 0.27 6.77
CA GLN A 463 -8.58 -0.19 6.02
C GLN A 463 -9.22 -1.45 6.61
N GLY A 464 -8.70 -1.94 7.74
CA GLY A 464 -9.10 -3.18 8.39
C GLY A 464 -8.45 -4.42 7.78
N GLY A 465 -8.77 -5.57 8.35
CA GLY A 465 -8.17 -6.84 7.95
C GLY A 465 -8.79 -8.04 8.65
N GLY A 466 -8.33 -9.24 8.29
CA GLY A 466 -8.81 -10.48 8.87
C GLY A 466 -8.00 -10.91 10.10
N GLY A 467 -8.67 -11.17 11.23
CA GLY A 467 -7.97 -11.68 12.42
C GLY A 467 -7.23 -13.00 12.20
N HIS A 468 -7.72 -13.86 11.29
CA HIS A 468 -7.04 -15.09 10.90
C HIS A 468 -5.71 -14.85 10.15
N GLU A 469 -5.61 -13.75 9.38
CA GLU A 469 -4.38 -13.35 8.69
C GLU A 469 -3.37 -12.79 9.68
N ALA A 470 -3.83 -11.97 10.64
CA ALA A 470 -3.00 -11.51 11.75
C ALA A 470 -2.51 -12.68 12.59
N TYR A 471 -3.37 -13.66 12.90
CA TYR A 471 -3.01 -14.85 13.67
C TYR A 471 -1.92 -15.65 12.95
N PHE A 472 -2.08 -15.87 11.65
CA PHE A 472 -1.07 -16.54 10.85
C PHE A 472 0.24 -15.75 10.82
N SER A 473 0.17 -14.44 10.59
CA SER A 473 1.37 -13.58 10.54
C SER A 473 2.14 -13.56 11.85
N LEU A 474 1.46 -13.66 12.99
CA LEU A 474 2.08 -13.66 14.32
C LEU A 474 2.62 -15.04 14.75
N THR A 475 1.98 -16.13 14.31
CA THR A 475 2.24 -17.48 14.88
C THR A 475 2.73 -18.52 13.87
N GLY A 476 2.57 -18.25 12.57
CA GLY A 476 2.77 -19.22 11.50
C GLY A 476 1.71 -20.33 11.48
N LYS A 477 0.65 -20.23 12.29
CA LYS A 477 -0.44 -21.21 12.40
C LYS A 477 -1.72 -20.67 11.79
N THR A 478 -2.52 -21.57 11.24
CA THR A 478 -3.79 -21.20 10.61
C THR A 478 -4.92 -21.08 11.64
N ALA A 479 -5.85 -20.18 11.34
CA ALA A 479 -7.12 -20.08 12.03
C ALA A 479 -8.25 -20.02 11.00
N THR A 480 -9.40 -20.57 11.39
CA THR A 480 -10.59 -20.63 10.55
C THR A 480 -11.64 -19.65 11.06
N PRO A 481 -12.05 -18.64 10.26
CA PRO A 481 -13.20 -17.82 10.61
C PRO A 481 -14.48 -18.66 10.54
N LYS A 482 -15.27 -18.65 11.62
CA LYS A 482 -16.56 -19.35 11.72
C LYS A 482 -17.68 -18.33 11.93
N ASP A 483 -18.75 -18.47 11.16
CA ASP A 483 -19.98 -17.67 11.30
C ASP A 483 -20.72 -18.10 12.58
N VAL A 484 -20.79 -17.19 13.56
CA VAL A 484 -21.43 -17.44 14.87
C VAL A 484 -22.88 -17.89 14.71
N THR A 485 -23.58 -17.38 13.69
CA THR A 485 -25.00 -17.70 13.44
C THR A 485 -25.23 -19.13 12.95
N ARG A 486 -24.16 -19.83 12.54
CA ARG A 486 -24.21 -21.21 12.02
C ARG A 486 -23.74 -22.25 13.03
N LEU A 487 -23.13 -21.83 14.14
CA LEU A 487 -22.67 -22.74 15.19
C LEU A 487 -23.81 -23.05 16.15
N SER A 488 -23.95 -24.31 16.56
CA SER A 488 -24.75 -24.66 17.74
C SER A 488 -24.12 -24.12 19.03
N ASP A 489 -24.87 -24.02 20.13
CA ASP A 489 -24.33 -23.51 21.40
C ASP A 489 -23.17 -24.36 21.91
N ALA A 490 -23.26 -25.68 21.78
CA ALA A 490 -22.17 -26.58 22.15
C ALA A 490 -20.91 -26.35 21.31
N GLU A 491 -21.03 -26.14 20.00
CA GLU A 491 -19.88 -25.84 19.13
C GLU A 491 -19.28 -24.47 19.41
N LEU A 492 -20.12 -23.47 19.66
CA LEU A 492 -19.69 -22.12 19.99
C LEU A 492 -18.94 -22.11 21.32
N VAL A 493 -19.53 -22.68 22.38
CA VAL A 493 -18.88 -22.81 23.68
C VAL A 493 -17.57 -23.60 23.58
N ALA A 494 -17.55 -24.71 22.84
CA ALA A 494 -16.32 -25.48 22.64
C ALA A 494 -15.23 -24.69 21.91
N THR A 495 -15.62 -23.84 20.96
CA THR A 495 -14.69 -22.95 20.24
C THR A 495 -14.14 -21.87 21.18
N LEU A 496 -15.02 -21.16 21.89
CA LEU A 496 -14.63 -20.08 22.79
C LEU A 496 -13.84 -20.61 24.01
N ALA A 497 -14.14 -21.81 24.49
CA ALA A 497 -13.42 -22.45 25.60
C ALA A 497 -11.97 -22.86 25.25
N LYS A 498 -11.52 -22.65 24.01
CA LYS A 498 -10.12 -22.83 23.63
C LYS A 498 -9.21 -21.78 24.27
N THR A 499 -9.72 -20.63 24.73
CA THR A 499 -8.96 -19.60 25.46
C THR A 499 -8.65 -19.98 26.90
N ASN A 500 -8.79 -21.26 27.26
CA ASN A 500 -8.83 -21.70 28.64
C ASN A 500 -7.57 -21.23 29.40
N PRO A 501 -7.71 -20.34 30.41
CA PRO A 501 -6.62 -19.62 31.01
C PRO A 501 -5.72 -20.47 31.91
N ASN A 502 -5.88 -21.80 31.93
CA ASN A 502 -4.93 -22.69 32.59
C ASN A 502 -3.69 -22.80 31.70
N PRO A 503 -2.60 -22.09 32.04
CA PRO A 503 -1.39 -22.13 31.25
C PRO A 503 -0.81 -23.55 31.29
N PRO A 504 -0.10 -23.97 30.24
CA PRO A 504 0.42 -23.14 29.14
C PRO A 504 -0.34 -23.30 27.80
N HIS A 505 -1.65 -23.53 27.77
CA HIS A 505 -2.27 -24.24 26.63
C HIS A 505 -3.57 -23.68 26.03
N GLY A 506 -3.91 -22.41 26.23
CA GLY A 506 -5.02 -21.81 25.49
C GLY A 506 -4.64 -21.48 24.04
N GLN A 507 -5.65 -21.14 23.25
CA GLN A 507 -5.50 -20.63 21.89
C GLN A 507 -6.18 -19.27 21.83
N PRO A 508 -5.58 -18.25 21.21
CA PRO A 508 -6.16 -16.92 21.22
C PRO A 508 -7.35 -16.88 20.27
N VAL A 509 -8.54 -16.83 20.84
CA VAL A 509 -9.79 -16.71 20.09
C VAL A 509 -10.14 -15.24 19.97
N MET A 510 -10.28 -14.77 18.74
CA MET A 510 -10.78 -13.43 18.43
C MET A 510 -12.22 -13.53 17.94
N ILE A 511 -13.02 -12.48 18.16
CA ILE A 511 -14.38 -12.35 17.68
C ILE A 511 -14.56 -11.00 16.97
N GLY A 512 -15.48 -10.96 16.00
CA GLY A 512 -15.85 -9.73 15.30
C GLY A 512 -17.29 -9.33 15.60
N SER A 513 -17.50 -8.10 16.04
CA SER A 513 -18.83 -7.54 16.32
C SER A 513 -19.59 -7.23 15.02
N LYS A 514 -20.92 -7.39 15.04
CA LYS A 514 -21.80 -7.00 13.93
C LYS A 514 -21.70 -5.50 13.67
N GLY A 515 -22.25 -5.02 12.56
CA GLY A 515 -22.29 -3.59 12.25
C GLY A 515 -21.58 -3.28 10.93
N ARG A 516 -21.53 -2.01 10.57
CA ARG A 516 -20.94 -1.55 9.30
C ARG A 516 -19.62 -0.79 9.47
N SER A 517 -19.33 -0.33 10.68
CA SER A 517 -18.13 0.43 11.02
C SER A 517 -17.94 0.47 12.54
N ASP A 518 -16.70 0.60 12.99
CA ASP A 518 -16.29 0.85 14.39
C ASP A 518 -16.90 2.12 14.99
N ARG A 519 -17.22 3.11 14.15
CA ARG A 519 -17.95 4.33 14.54
C ARG A 519 -19.43 4.09 14.87
N GLN A 520 -19.96 2.92 14.53
CA GLN A 520 -21.34 2.56 14.84
C GLN A 520 -21.34 1.79 16.16
N GLU A 521 -21.95 2.35 17.19
CA GLU A 521 -22.23 1.62 18.42
C GLU A 521 -23.43 0.66 18.18
N ILE A 522 -23.20 -0.65 18.31
CA ILE A 522 -24.24 -1.68 18.08
C ILE A 522 -25.00 -2.06 19.34
N ALA A 523 -24.38 -1.83 20.49
CA ALA A 523 -24.95 -1.85 21.82
C ALA A 523 -24.13 -0.88 22.68
N GLN A 524 -24.66 -0.43 23.81
CA GLN A 524 -23.95 0.51 24.68
C GLN A 524 -22.55 -0.02 25.00
N GLY A 525 -21.51 0.73 24.64
CA GLY A 525 -20.10 0.35 24.84
C GLY A 525 -19.54 -0.69 23.86
N ILE A 526 -20.25 -1.04 22.77
CA ILE A 526 -19.79 -2.06 21.81
C ILE A 526 -19.74 -1.46 20.40
N PRO A 527 -18.55 -1.10 19.89
CA PRO A 527 -18.39 -0.70 18.49
C PRO A 527 -18.70 -1.87 17.55
N GLY A 528 -19.30 -1.54 16.41
CA GLY A 528 -19.62 -2.50 15.37
C GLY A 528 -18.46 -2.73 14.40
N ASN A 529 -18.45 -3.85 13.67
CA ASN A 529 -17.35 -4.20 12.76
C ASN A 529 -15.96 -4.04 13.41
N HIS A 530 -15.86 -4.44 14.68
CA HIS A 530 -14.66 -4.27 15.52
C HIS A 530 -14.21 -5.64 16.04
N ALA A 531 -12.90 -5.81 16.16
CA ALA A 531 -12.29 -7.04 16.66
C ALA A 531 -12.14 -7.00 18.18
N PHE A 532 -12.45 -8.11 18.84
CA PHE A 532 -12.28 -8.28 20.29
C PHE A 532 -11.55 -9.59 20.57
N GLN A 533 -10.89 -9.67 21.71
CA GLN A 533 -10.29 -10.90 22.21
C GLN A 533 -11.26 -11.59 23.17
N VAL A 534 -11.40 -12.91 23.07
CA VAL A 534 -12.05 -13.71 24.11
C VAL A 534 -10.99 -14.09 25.13
N LEU A 535 -11.22 -13.80 26.40
CA LEU A 535 -10.31 -14.14 27.50
C LEU A 535 -10.72 -15.44 28.17
N GLN A 536 -12.02 -15.62 28.40
CA GLN A 536 -12.52 -16.79 29.11
C GLN A 536 -13.98 -17.07 28.76
N VAL A 537 -14.36 -18.35 28.84
CA VAL A 537 -15.75 -18.78 28.93
C VAL A 537 -15.92 -19.57 30.21
N ARG A 538 -16.97 -19.27 30.97
CA ARG A 538 -17.33 -20.07 32.14
C ARG A 538 -18.82 -20.31 32.20
N MET A 539 -19.20 -21.43 32.82
CA MET A 539 -20.58 -21.71 33.17
C MET A 539 -20.83 -21.22 34.59
N GLU A 540 -21.85 -20.41 34.78
CA GLU A 540 -22.30 -19.97 36.09
C GLU A 540 -23.03 -21.12 36.79
N GLN A 541 -22.60 -21.48 38.01
CA GLN A 541 -23.05 -22.72 38.66
C GLN A 541 -24.54 -22.70 39.05
N ASP A 542 -25.07 -21.53 39.38
CA ASP A 542 -26.45 -21.38 39.87
C ASP A 542 -27.49 -21.39 38.75
N SER A 543 -27.18 -20.73 37.63
CA SER A 543 -28.08 -20.58 36.48
C SER A 543 -27.85 -21.66 35.40
N GLY A 544 -26.64 -22.20 35.31
CA GLY A 544 -26.20 -23.02 34.19
C GLY A 544 -25.93 -22.22 32.92
N GLU A 545 -25.98 -20.89 32.97
CA GLU A 545 -25.70 -20.02 31.82
C GLU A 545 -24.20 -19.90 31.57
N TYR A 546 -23.81 -19.81 30.30
CA TYR A 546 -22.44 -19.46 29.93
C TYR A 546 -22.26 -17.94 29.92
N LYS A 547 -21.19 -17.48 30.56
CA LYS A 547 -20.66 -16.11 30.48
C LYS A 547 -19.37 -16.13 29.68
N VAL A 548 -19.23 -15.14 28.80
CA VAL A 548 -18.06 -14.94 27.96
C VAL A 548 -17.39 -13.64 28.38
N MET A 549 -16.13 -13.73 28.80
CA MET A 549 -15.28 -12.59 29.15
C MET A 549 -14.50 -12.17 27.91
N ILE A 550 -14.64 -10.90 27.54
CA ILE A 550 -14.19 -10.32 26.27
C ILE A 550 -13.35 -9.08 26.58
N ARG A 551 -12.36 -8.80 25.75
CA ARG A 551 -11.55 -7.58 25.79
C ARG A 551 -11.65 -6.78 24.49
N ASN A 552 -11.91 -5.48 24.64
CA ASN A 552 -11.79 -4.49 23.58
C ASN A 552 -10.31 -4.06 23.44
N PRO A 553 -9.68 -4.18 22.25
CA PRO A 553 -8.29 -3.78 22.04
C PRO A 553 -8.03 -2.28 22.23
N TRP A 554 -9.06 -1.44 22.33
CA TRP A 554 -8.89 -0.04 22.75
C TRP A 554 -8.41 0.11 24.20
N GLY A 555 -8.47 -0.95 25.02
CA GLY A 555 -8.16 -0.87 26.45
C GLY A 555 -9.19 -0.09 27.26
N HIS A 556 -10.35 0.20 26.67
CA HIS A 556 -11.45 0.93 27.28
C HIS A 556 -12.77 0.68 26.53
N THR A 557 -13.83 1.41 26.91
CA THR A 557 -15.17 1.33 26.31
C THR A 557 -15.81 -0.03 26.57
N GLU A 558 -16.28 -0.18 27.80
CA GLU A 558 -17.06 -1.34 28.27
C GLU A 558 -18.57 -1.02 28.25
N PRO A 559 -19.42 -2.04 28.07
CA PRO A 559 -20.86 -1.87 28.23
C PRO A 559 -21.26 -1.30 29.59
N GLY A 560 -22.07 -0.25 29.56
CA GLY A 560 -22.54 0.43 30.77
C GLY A 560 -21.57 1.46 31.37
N GLN A 561 -20.33 1.57 30.86
CA GLN A 561 -19.38 2.60 31.26
C GLN A 561 -19.43 3.82 30.31
N PRO A 562 -19.01 5.01 30.76
CA PRO A 562 -18.75 6.14 29.86
C PRO A 562 -17.68 5.78 28.81
N ALA A 563 -17.76 6.38 27.63
CA ALA A 563 -16.72 6.22 26.61
C ALA A 563 -15.33 6.60 27.15
N ASN A 564 -14.29 5.86 26.73
CA ASN A 564 -12.89 6.06 27.13
C ASN A 564 -12.64 5.84 28.64
N GLN A 565 -13.47 5.04 29.31
CA GLN A 565 -13.23 4.56 30.67
C GLN A 565 -13.17 3.03 30.67
N GLY A 566 -12.57 2.48 31.72
CA GLY A 566 -12.41 1.04 31.91
C GLY A 566 -11.04 0.51 31.49
N ASP A 567 -10.88 -0.81 31.56
CA ASP A 567 -9.74 -1.58 31.04
C ASP A 567 -10.12 -2.32 29.73
N GLY A 568 -11.36 -2.15 29.27
CA GLY A 568 -11.89 -2.76 28.06
C GLY A 568 -12.31 -4.20 28.25
N ILE A 569 -12.28 -4.74 29.48
CA ILE A 569 -12.66 -6.11 29.80
C ILE A 569 -14.08 -6.13 30.37
N PHE A 570 -14.94 -6.97 29.79
CA PHE A 570 -16.32 -7.10 30.24
C PHE A 570 -16.88 -8.50 29.97
N GLU A 571 -18.04 -8.77 30.54
CA GLU A 571 -18.69 -10.08 30.46
C GLU A 571 -20.10 -9.96 29.92
N ILE A 572 -20.46 -10.89 29.04
CA ILE A 572 -21.80 -11.00 28.47
C ILE A 572 -22.31 -12.44 28.54
N SER A 573 -23.62 -12.63 28.44
CA SER A 573 -24.20 -13.97 28.29
C SER A 573 -23.91 -14.53 26.89
N LEU A 574 -23.99 -15.86 26.74
CA LEU A 574 -23.87 -16.50 25.43
C LEU A 574 -24.96 -16.06 24.45
N ASP A 575 -26.17 -15.77 24.94
CA ASP A 575 -27.28 -15.26 24.13
C ASP A 575 -26.95 -13.86 23.58
N GLU A 576 -26.52 -12.96 24.46
CA GLU A 576 -26.08 -11.61 24.08
C GLU A 576 -24.88 -11.66 23.12
N PHE A 577 -23.95 -12.59 23.33
CA PHE A 577 -22.84 -12.83 22.40
C PHE A 577 -23.34 -13.14 20.99
N ARG A 578 -24.36 -14.01 20.83
CA ARG A 578 -24.93 -14.33 19.51
C ARG A 578 -25.62 -13.14 18.87
N GLU A 579 -26.22 -12.27 19.68
CA GLU A 579 -26.87 -11.06 19.20
C GLU A 579 -25.86 -10.03 18.69
N LEU A 580 -24.68 -9.96 19.28
CA LEU A 580 -23.70 -8.89 19.02
C LEU A 580 -22.58 -9.30 18.06
N PHE A 581 -22.17 -10.56 18.03
CA PHE A 581 -21.00 -11.02 17.25
C PHE A 581 -21.41 -11.87 16.05
N PHE A 582 -20.66 -11.76 14.94
CA PHE A 582 -20.96 -12.48 13.70
C PHE A 582 -19.89 -13.51 13.32
N VAL A 583 -18.65 -13.33 13.78
CA VAL A 583 -17.54 -14.21 13.45
C VAL A 583 -16.71 -14.53 14.69
N VAL A 584 -16.22 -15.77 14.76
CA VAL A 584 -15.17 -16.20 15.68
C VAL A 584 -13.99 -16.71 14.86
N ILE A 585 -12.79 -16.23 15.17
CA ILE A 585 -11.54 -16.71 14.59
C ILE A 585 -11.09 -17.89 15.43
N ASP A 586 -11.26 -19.10 14.90
CA ASP A 586 -10.99 -20.34 15.59
C ASP A 586 -9.60 -20.89 15.22
N PRO A 587 -8.60 -20.87 16.11
CA PRO A 587 -7.30 -21.44 15.79
C PRO A 587 -7.39 -22.94 15.52
N ASP A 588 -6.74 -23.39 14.45
CA ASP A 588 -6.80 -24.81 14.06
C ASP A 588 -5.95 -25.69 14.99
N LYS A 589 -4.91 -25.09 15.61
CA LYS A 589 -3.95 -25.76 16.50
C LYS A 589 -3.50 -24.80 17.62
N PRO A 590 -3.11 -25.34 18.80
CA PRO A 590 -2.48 -24.55 19.85
C PRO A 590 -1.17 -23.89 19.40
N ILE A 591 -0.79 -22.77 20.02
CA ILE A 591 0.43 -22.01 19.69
C ILE A 591 1.73 -22.75 20.04
N GLN A 592 1.70 -23.75 20.94
CA GLN A 592 2.87 -24.51 21.41
C GLN A 592 4.04 -24.61 20.42
N THR A 593 5.18 -24.10 20.88
CA THR A 593 6.50 -24.10 20.23
C THR A 593 7.24 -25.41 20.44
#